data_AF-A0A2S5MM51-F1
#
_entry.id   AF-A0A2S5MM51-F1
#
_cell.length_a   1.000
_cell.length_b   1.000
_cell.length_c   1.000
_cell.angle_alpha   90.00
_cell.angle_beta   90.00
_cell.angle_gamma   90.00
#
_symmetry.space_group_name_H-M   'P 1'
#
loop_
_entity.id
_entity.type
_entity.pdbx_description
1 polymer ?
#
loop_
_entity_poly.entity_id
_entity_poly.type
_entity_poly.pdbx_seq_one_letter_code
_entity_poly.pdbx_strand_id
1 'polypeptide(L)'
;SALKEATLAPLKTCKICYDVISLSKEAADKGNLNVISDAGVAVLAANAGLRSCALNVFINAKAIKDRGFAEQQLAEVNALLAKAAAETEAVYETVKAKIGG
;
A
#
# COMPACT_ATOMS: atom_id res chain seq x y z
N SER A 1 -8.97 -5.11 -23.21
CA SER A 1 -8.48 -3.94 -23.98
C SER A 1 -7.17 -3.54 -23.36
N ALA A 2 -6.19 -3.12 -24.17
CA ALA A 2 -4.83 -2.87 -23.69
C ALA A 2 -4.78 -1.97 -22.44
N LEU A 3 -5.62 -0.93 -22.37
CA LEU A 3 -5.71 -0.04 -21.20
C LEU A 3 -6.26 -0.72 -19.94
N LYS A 4 -7.25 -1.61 -20.05
CA LYS A 4 -7.76 -2.36 -18.89
C LYS A 4 -6.67 -3.27 -18.33
N GLU A 5 -6.02 -4.03 -19.20
CA GLU A 5 -4.92 -4.93 -18.82
C GLU A 5 -3.74 -4.16 -18.20
N ALA A 6 -3.38 -3.01 -18.79
CA ALA A 6 -2.34 -2.12 -18.27
C ALA A 6 -2.68 -1.53 -16.89
N THR A 7 -3.97 -1.41 -16.52
CA THR A 7 -4.39 -0.96 -15.17
C THR A 7 -4.29 -2.08 -14.13
N LEU A 8 -4.47 -3.34 -14.53
CA LEU A 8 -4.47 -4.47 -13.58
C LEU A 8 -3.09 -4.70 -12.96
N ALA A 9 -2.01 -4.49 -13.72
CA ALA A 9 -0.65 -4.63 -13.21
C ALA A 9 -0.33 -3.66 -12.04
N PRO A 10 -0.45 -2.32 -12.18
CA PRO A 10 -0.20 -1.41 -11.08
C PRO A 10 -1.19 -1.59 -9.93
N LEU A 11 -2.45 -1.94 -10.19
CA LEU A 11 -3.41 -2.24 -9.11
C LEU A 11 -2.99 -3.48 -8.30
N LYS A 12 -2.51 -4.54 -8.96
CA LYS A 12 -1.93 -5.71 -8.30
C LYS A 12 -0.72 -5.32 -7.44
N THR A 13 0.14 -4.45 -7.94
CA THR A 13 1.27 -3.92 -7.16
C THR A 13 0.78 -3.19 -5.92
N CYS A 14 -0.27 -2.38 -6.01
CA CYS A 14 -0.83 -1.67 -4.85
C CYS A 14 -1.38 -2.63 -3.78
N LYS A 15 -2.00 -3.73 -4.20
CA LYS A 15 -2.45 -4.80 -3.29
C LYS A 15 -1.26 -5.46 -2.58
N ILE A 16 -0.22 -5.83 -3.32
CA ILE A 16 0.99 -6.43 -2.75
C ILE A 16 1.66 -5.46 -1.76
N CYS A 17 1.75 -4.17 -2.09
CA CYS A 17 2.27 -3.18 -1.15
C CYS A 17 1.42 -3.11 0.13
N TYR A 18 0.10 -3.18 0.03
CA TYR A 18 -0.76 -3.22 1.20
C TYR A 18 -0.60 -4.51 2.02
N ASP A 19 -0.37 -5.65 1.38
CA ASP A 19 -0.05 -6.90 2.07
C ASP A 19 1.25 -6.76 2.88
N VAL A 20 2.27 -6.08 2.32
CA VAL A 20 3.52 -5.77 3.05
C VAL A 20 3.26 -4.86 4.25
N ILE A 21 2.38 -3.87 4.15
CA ILE A 21 1.98 -3.03 5.30
C ILE A 21 1.35 -3.89 6.40
N SER A 22 0.43 -4.79 6.02
CA SER A 22 -0.25 -5.71 6.94
C SER A 22 0.74 -6.66 7.63
N LEU A 23 1.71 -7.21 6.89
CA LEU A 23 2.76 -8.05 7.44
C LEU A 23 3.73 -7.27 8.34
N SER A 24 4.03 -6.02 7.99
CA SER A 24 4.88 -5.15 8.81
C SER A 24 4.22 -4.84 10.15
N LYS A 25 2.89 -4.71 10.19
CA LYS A 25 2.13 -4.61 11.44
C LYS A 25 2.29 -5.84 12.31
N GLU A 26 2.10 -7.03 11.75
CA GLU A 26 2.28 -8.27 12.50
C GLU A 26 3.72 -8.43 13.03
N ALA A 27 4.71 -8.06 12.21
CA ALA A 27 6.12 -8.05 12.60
C ALA A 27 6.41 -7.04 13.72
N ALA A 28 5.81 -5.84 13.66
CA ALA A 28 5.96 -4.84 14.72
C ALA A 28 5.29 -5.27 16.03
N ASP A 29 4.15 -5.97 15.97
CA ASP A 29 3.39 -6.42 17.15
C ASP A 29 4.06 -7.61 17.85
N LYS A 30 4.44 -8.64 17.09
CA LYS A 30 4.88 -9.95 17.60
C LYS A 30 6.36 -10.26 17.40
N GLY A 31 7.07 -9.47 16.60
CA GLY A 31 8.41 -9.77 16.15
C GLY A 31 9.50 -9.59 17.22
N ASN A 32 10.70 -10.03 16.87
CA ASN A 32 11.88 -9.88 17.72
C ASN A 32 12.28 -8.40 17.80
N LEU A 33 12.38 -7.87 19.02
CA LEU A 33 12.78 -6.49 19.29
C LEU A 33 14.13 -6.11 18.65
N ASN A 34 15.05 -7.07 18.48
CA ASN A 34 16.36 -6.82 17.89
C ASN A 34 16.32 -6.46 16.40
N VAL A 35 15.21 -6.74 15.70
CA VAL A 35 15.03 -6.48 14.26
C VAL A 35 13.75 -5.68 13.97
N ILE A 36 13.17 -5.06 15.00
CA ILE A 36 11.89 -4.35 14.85
C ILE A 36 12.00 -3.12 13.95
N SER A 37 13.19 -2.55 13.79
CA SER A 37 13.46 -1.49 12.82
C SER A 37 13.12 -1.91 11.39
N ASP A 38 13.30 -3.18 11.04
CA ASP A 38 13.03 -3.69 9.68
C ASP A 38 11.54 -3.63 9.35
N ALA A 39 10.67 -3.83 10.35
CA ALA A 39 9.22 -3.63 10.20
C ALA A 39 8.89 -2.14 9.93
N GLY A 40 9.59 -1.23 10.59
CA GLY A 40 9.46 0.22 10.35
C GLY A 40 9.91 0.63 8.94
N VAL A 41 11.04 0.08 8.47
CA VAL A 41 11.53 0.32 7.11
C VAL A 41 10.55 -0.27 6.08
N ALA A 42 10.12 -1.51 6.29
CA ALA A 42 9.21 -2.21 5.38
C ALA A 42 7.88 -1.48 5.21
N VAL A 43 7.25 -1.01 6.30
CA VAL A 43 5.96 -0.33 6.22
C VAL A 43 6.05 0.99 5.46
N LEU A 44 7.12 1.76 5.66
CA LEU A 44 7.33 3.03 4.96
C LEU A 44 7.62 2.82 3.47
N ALA A 45 8.49 1.85 3.15
CA ALA A 45 8.79 1.50 1.76
C ALA A 45 7.54 0.99 1.02
N ALA A 46 6.73 0.17 1.69
CA ALA A 46 5.49 -0.34 1.13
C ALA A 46 4.45 0.77 0.89
N ASN A 47 4.29 1.71 1.81
CA ASN A 47 3.40 2.86 1.62
C ASN A 47 3.86 3.75 0.45
N ALA A 48 5.17 4.01 0.34
CA ALA A 48 5.72 4.73 -0.80
C ALA A 48 5.45 4.00 -2.13
N GLY A 49 5.66 2.67 -2.16
CA GLY A 49 5.35 1.82 -3.31
C GLY A 49 3.88 1.83 -3.69
N LEU A 50 2.97 1.73 -2.71
CA LEU A 50 1.52 1.78 -2.91
C LEU A 50 1.10 3.11 -3.53
N ARG A 51 1.60 4.23 -3.00
CA ARG A 51 1.32 5.56 -3.54
C ARG A 51 1.87 5.70 -4.97
N SER A 52 3.05 5.16 -5.23
CA SER A 52 3.67 5.18 -6.56
C SER A 52 2.83 4.43 -7.60
N CYS A 53 2.46 3.17 -7.34
CA CYS A 53 1.63 2.39 -8.28
C CYS A 53 0.23 2.98 -8.46
N ALA A 54 -0.34 3.61 -7.42
CA ALA A 54 -1.65 4.24 -7.51
C ALA A 54 -1.69 5.35 -8.56
N LEU A 55 -0.58 6.11 -8.73
CA LEU A 55 -0.47 7.12 -9.78
C LEU A 55 -0.67 6.51 -11.18
N ASN A 56 -0.12 5.31 -11.44
CA ASN A 56 -0.33 4.63 -12.71
C ASN A 56 -1.78 4.16 -12.89
N VAL A 57 -2.44 3.68 -11.83
CA VAL A 57 -3.88 3.34 -11.87
C VAL A 57 -4.71 4.58 -12.23
N PHE A 58 -4.43 5.73 -11.60
CA PHE A 58 -5.13 6.98 -11.87
C PHE A 58 -4.94 7.47 -13.31
N ILE A 59 -3.72 7.37 -13.85
CA ILE A 59 -3.43 7.75 -15.24
C ILE A 59 -4.22 6.86 -16.21
N ASN A 60 -4.16 5.54 -16.03
CA ASN A 60 -4.83 4.62 -16.95
C ASN A 60 -6.36 4.72 -16.87
N ALA A 61 -6.93 4.90 -15.67
CA ALA A 61 -8.37 5.06 -15.46
C ALA A 61 -8.97 6.27 -16.17
N LYS A 62 -8.20 7.34 -16.38
CA LYS A 62 -8.62 8.52 -17.17
C LYS A 62 -8.81 8.18 -18.65
N ALA A 63 -8.00 7.28 -19.19
CA ALA A 63 -8.03 6.90 -20.60
C ALA A 63 -9.02 5.76 -20.92
N ILE A 64 -9.55 5.07 -19.91
CA ILE A 64 -10.51 3.97 -20.10
C ILE A 64 -11.91 4.51 -20.40
N LYS A 65 -12.46 4.08 -21.55
CA LYS A 65 -13.83 4.40 -21.99
C LYS A 65 -14.92 3.71 -21.17
N ASP A 66 -14.67 2.48 -20.74
CA ASP A 66 -15.56 1.75 -19.84
C ASP A 66 -15.50 2.35 -18.43
N ARG A 67 -16.44 3.25 -18.15
CA ARG A 67 -16.46 4.01 -16.90
C ARG A 67 -16.74 3.15 -15.67
N GLY A 68 -17.58 2.13 -15.79
CA GLY A 68 -17.85 1.19 -14.69
C GLY A 68 -16.59 0.45 -14.25
N PHE A 69 -15.81 -0.06 -15.21
CA PHE A 69 -14.52 -0.68 -14.90
C PHE A 69 -13.55 0.32 -14.26
N ALA A 70 -13.43 1.52 -14.83
CA ALA A 70 -12.51 2.54 -14.32
C ALA A 70 -12.84 2.95 -12.89
N GLU A 71 -14.11 3.21 -12.60
CA GLU A 71 -14.60 3.60 -11.28
C GLU A 71 -14.38 2.50 -10.24
N GLN A 72 -14.56 1.24 -10.63
CA GLN A 72 -14.24 0.10 -9.76
C GLN A 72 -12.76 0.08 -9.35
N GLN A 73 -11.83 0.27 -10.31
CA GLN A 73 -10.39 0.27 -9.99
C GLN A 73 -10.01 1.50 -9.14
N LEU A 74 -10.63 2.65 -9.42
CA LEU A 74 -10.44 3.87 -8.64
C LEU A 74 -10.92 3.72 -7.19
N ALA A 75 -12.10 3.13 -6.99
CA ALA A 75 -12.63 2.85 -5.67
C ALA A 75 -11.69 1.92 -4.89
N GLU A 76 -11.20 0.86 -5.54
CA GLU A 76 -10.30 -0.10 -4.91
C GLU A 76 -8.95 0.54 -4.51
N VAL A 77 -8.30 1.28 -5.40
CA VAL A 77 -7.01 1.91 -5.07
C VAL A 77 -7.15 3.01 -4.01
N ASN A 78 -8.24 3.77 -4.01
CA ASN A 78 -8.51 4.78 -2.98
C ASN A 78 -8.76 4.15 -1.61
N ALA A 79 -9.48 3.02 -1.56
CA ALA A 79 -9.67 2.27 -0.32
C ALA A 79 -8.33 1.74 0.24
N LEU A 80 -7.46 1.24 -0.63
CA LEU A 80 -6.11 0.79 -0.24
C LEU A 80 -5.27 1.97 0.30
N LEU A 81 -5.27 3.12 -0.38
CA LEU A 81 -4.55 4.32 0.06
C LEU A 81 -5.01 4.80 1.44
N ALA A 82 -6.32 4.84 1.69
CA ALA A 82 -6.88 5.28 2.97
C ALA A 82 -6.47 4.35 4.12
N LYS A 83 -6.56 3.03 3.91
CA LYS A 83 -6.13 2.02 4.90
C LYS A 83 -4.61 2.09 5.15
N ALA A 84 -3.84 2.13 4.07
CA ALA A 84 -2.37 2.19 4.12
C ALA A 84 -1.87 3.40 4.89
N ALA A 85 -2.48 4.59 4.69
CA ALA A 85 -2.09 5.79 5.41
C ALA A 85 -2.26 5.64 6.94
N ALA A 86 -3.42 5.15 7.39
CA ALA A 86 -3.68 4.97 8.81
C ALA A 86 -2.80 3.87 9.44
N GLU A 87 -2.68 2.73 8.76
CA GLU A 87 -1.91 1.58 9.27
C GLU A 87 -0.40 1.84 9.27
N THR A 88 0.11 2.55 8.26
CA THR A 88 1.55 2.87 8.18
C THR A 88 1.99 3.71 9.37
N GLU A 89 1.25 4.76 9.70
CA GLU A 89 1.57 5.62 10.84
C GLU A 89 1.46 4.85 12.16
N ALA A 90 0.44 4.00 12.32
CA ALA A 90 0.29 3.18 13.52
C ALA A 90 1.46 2.21 13.74
N VAL A 91 1.91 1.55 12.67
CA VAL A 91 3.07 0.64 12.72
C VAL A 91 4.35 1.42 12.99
N TYR A 92 4.56 2.54 12.30
CA TYR A 92 5.73 3.37 12.49
C TYR A 92 5.86 3.87 13.94
N GLU A 93 4.78 4.37 14.54
CA GLU A 93 4.78 4.81 15.93
C GLU A 93 4.98 3.65 16.91
N THR A 94 4.44 2.47 16.62
CA THR A 94 4.69 1.25 17.41
C THR A 94 6.17 0.87 17.41
N VAL A 95 6.81 0.86 16.23
CA VAL A 95 8.24 0.58 16.09
C VAL A 95 9.05 1.64 16.83
N LYS A 96 8.75 2.92 16.62
CA LYS A 96 9.43 4.06 17.26
C LYS A 96 9.37 3.99 18.79
N ALA A 97 8.22 3.64 19.36
CA ALA A 97 8.07 3.45 20.79
C ALA A 97 8.90 2.27 21.34
N LYS A 98 9.09 1.21 20.55
CA LYS A 98 9.85 0.02 20.95
C LYS A 98 11.37 0.15 20.75
N ILE A 99 11.84 1.05 19.88
CA ILE A 99 13.28 1.34 19.68
C ILE A 99 13.82 2.46 20.59
N GLY A 100 12.94 3.36 21.05
CA GLY A 100 13.31 4.57 21.80
C GLY A 100 12.86 4.57 23.27
N GLY A 101 12.38 3.43 23.77
CA GLY A 101 12.13 3.18 25.20
C GLY A 101 13.34 2.64 25.92
#